data_AF-A0A2G5KJP9-F1
#
_entry.id   AF-A0A2G5KJP9-F1
#
_cell.length_a   1.000
_cell.length_b   1.000
_cell.length_c   1.000
_cell.angle_alpha   90.00
_cell.angle_beta   90.00
_cell.angle_gamma   90.00
#
_symmetry.space_group_name_H-M   'P 1'
#
loop_
_entity.id
_entity.type
_entity.pdbx_description
1 polymer ?
#
loop_
_entity_poly.entity_id
_entity_poly.type
_entity_poly.pdbx_seq_one_letter_code
_entity_poly.pdbx_strand_id
1 'polypeptide(L)'
;MKTQNRFFRLVLLIVLTLGLTSCSKDEVVPPVQVVDTDKDGIADADDNCPNQVGPVSNQGCPESTGGGDGQITENDGITEEDLETYKGDIGMVLNTRELAKKGYFPVKAQLEVQGTSADFSQTIDLDPYAFMGQINLPVEDLSETDLETLKNGVQVIAKLFDAGGSEIFTETFTSILFKPDPTPATCDPTDLPDLNTEVVLVENTPYYIQAVKYDNNQVMPENRAAFRRILQEIPNDPLSNLSNNLLSMTSTVEFTGDEENSSFFFEAIDGKANHFNIKHQASDSYLKSEQLKYGIVDLGYDGIKVGFEKSDRLNQQFVLHKVGNGVYRMTDAYFEPIKVTSGVGLTVGAAEGEELLVRLVPMNIDWEVQEIETHYLEPLLPAAQNGFSYNSTLINCGSGSLKQTIGEKKNVETTTTVGWEESFSFMSSSTASTSLTLGLEVEGKFFGNGATYSAEATASTQVTTQFATENSVWSEATGKTSETFFSEREITVPSKSAVQAYDAFQSYDNIKVNVVQRVQVRGRNQINNRALSGDQIATQFHFNGFDGVITRIGPDYAEVTIRAVATMDKVFKSKSDVQEVAANCGG
;
A
#
# COMPACT_ATOMS: atom_id res chain seq x y z
N MET A 1 -3.52 6.81 -40.92
CA MET A 1 -2.39 7.44 -41.66
C MET A 1 -1.12 6.65 -41.38
N LYS A 2 -0.38 6.28 -42.44
CA LYS A 2 0.91 5.56 -42.41
C LYS A 2 2.08 6.55 -42.40
N THR A 3 3.11 6.29 -41.60
CA THR A 3 4.54 6.70 -41.75
C THR A 3 5.29 6.07 -40.57
N GLN A 4 6.08 4.98 -40.65
CA GLN A 4 7.37 4.67 -41.32
C GLN A 4 8.56 5.60 -41.02
N ASN A 5 9.53 5.07 -40.24
CA ASN A 5 11.00 5.11 -40.41
C ASN A 5 11.64 4.22 -39.31
N ARG A 6 12.16 3.01 -39.55
CA ARG A 6 13.48 2.58 -40.10
C ARG A 6 14.72 3.12 -39.35
N PHE A 7 15.47 2.24 -38.66
CA PHE A 7 16.80 1.71 -39.04
C PHE A 7 17.50 0.99 -37.87
N PHE A 8 17.87 -0.30 -38.02
CA PHE A 8 19.25 -0.84 -38.01
C PHE A 8 19.23 -2.39 -37.92
N ARG A 9 19.92 -3.07 -38.85
CA ARG A 9 20.17 -4.53 -38.86
C ARG A 9 21.68 -4.74 -38.80
N LEU A 10 22.14 -5.67 -37.97
CA LEU A 10 23.51 -6.19 -37.97
C LEU A 10 23.46 -7.72 -38.07
N VAL A 11 24.17 -8.28 -39.05
CA VAL A 11 24.39 -9.72 -39.26
C VAL A 11 25.89 -9.90 -39.45
N LEU A 12 26.52 -10.83 -38.74
CA LEU A 12 27.78 -11.43 -39.18
C LEU A 12 27.93 -12.87 -38.63
N LEU A 13 27.99 -13.83 -39.56
CA LEU A 13 28.35 -15.24 -39.40
C LEU A 13 29.88 -15.39 -39.56
N ILE A 14 30.53 -16.26 -38.79
CA ILE A 14 31.88 -16.77 -39.09
C ILE A 14 31.88 -18.30 -39.03
N VAL A 15 32.40 -18.91 -40.11
CA VAL A 15 32.53 -20.34 -40.35
C VAL A 15 34.02 -20.74 -40.26
N LEU A 16 34.23 -21.89 -39.64
CA LEU A 16 35.48 -22.64 -39.42
C LEU A 16 36.06 -23.23 -40.73
N THR A 17 37.39 -23.36 -40.88
CA THR A 17 38.09 -24.62 -41.27
C THR A 17 39.61 -24.45 -41.42
N LEU A 18 40.32 -25.53 -41.07
CA LEU A 18 41.78 -25.73 -41.01
C LEU A 18 42.45 -25.99 -42.37
N GLY A 19 43.77 -25.79 -42.43
CA GLY A 19 44.67 -26.41 -43.41
C GLY A 19 46.12 -26.51 -42.91
N LEU A 20 46.61 -27.73 -42.67
CA LEU A 20 48.01 -28.09 -42.44
C LEU A 20 48.64 -28.53 -43.77
N THR A 21 49.94 -28.29 -44.00
CA THR A 21 50.80 -29.15 -44.86
C THR A 21 52.30 -28.91 -44.63
N SER A 22 52.93 -29.92 -44.01
CA SER A 22 54.19 -30.64 -44.32
C SER A 22 55.42 -29.96 -44.98
N CYS A 23 56.52 -29.99 -44.20
CA CYS A 23 57.93 -30.35 -44.45
C CYS A 23 58.56 -30.35 -45.87
N SER A 24 59.79 -29.81 -45.96
CA SER A 24 60.93 -30.51 -46.56
C SER A 24 62.27 -30.02 -45.98
N LYS A 25 63.27 -30.91 -45.96
CA LYS A 25 64.53 -30.85 -45.21
C LYS A 25 65.76 -30.67 -46.12
N ASP A 26 66.80 -30.15 -45.46
CA ASP A 26 68.25 -30.33 -45.66
C ASP A 26 68.97 -29.59 -46.80
N GLU A 27 69.75 -28.57 -46.41
CA GLU A 27 70.92 -28.07 -47.13
C GLU A 27 72.09 -27.96 -46.14
N VAL A 28 73.25 -28.52 -46.50
CA VAL A 28 74.45 -28.66 -45.67
C VAL A 28 75.35 -27.44 -45.82
N VAL A 29 75.75 -26.81 -44.70
CA VAL A 29 76.61 -25.61 -44.64
C VAL A 29 77.82 -25.90 -43.71
N PRO A 30 79.05 -25.43 -44.02
CA PRO A 30 80.34 -25.93 -43.50
C PRO A 30 80.68 -25.43 -42.06
N PRO A 31 81.73 -25.95 -41.39
CA PRO A 31 81.82 -25.91 -39.93
C PRO A 31 82.06 -24.49 -39.38
N VAL A 32 81.09 -24.02 -38.59
CA VAL A 32 81.16 -22.80 -37.79
C VAL A 32 82.03 -23.08 -36.56
N GLN A 33 83.01 -22.20 -36.28
CA GLN A 33 83.73 -22.27 -35.01
C GLN A 33 82.76 -21.90 -33.88
N VAL A 34 82.53 -22.86 -32.99
CA VAL A 34 81.59 -22.75 -31.88
C VAL A 34 82.25 -21.94 -30.76
N VAL A 35 81.68 -20.78 -30.45
CA VAL A 35 82.07 -19.94 -29.32
C VAL A 35 81.20 -20.36 -28.13
N ASP A 36 81.84 -20.60 -26.99
CA ASP A 36 81.24 -20.89 -25.69
C ASP A 36 81.90 -19.90 -24.71
N THR A 37 81.18 -18.82 -24.43
CA THR A 37 81.71 -17.62 -23.77
C THR A 37 81.91 -17.84 -22.27
N ASP A 38 81.02 -18.57 -21.61
CA ASP A 38 81.10 -18.84 -20.18
C ASP A 38 81.72 -20.21 -19.82
N LYS A 39 81.93 -21.06 -20.84
CA LYS A 39 82.61 -22.35 -20.78
C LYS A 39 81.84 -23.40 -20.01
N ASP A 40 80.52 -23.36 -20.06
CA ASP A 40 79.66 -24.38 -19.44
C ASP A 40 79.56 -25.68 -20.27
N GLY A 41 80.08 -25.66 -21.50
CA GLY A 41 80.10 -26.78 -22.43
C GLY A 41 78.97 -26.76 -23.46
N ILE A 42 78.16 -25.70 -23.51
CA ILE A 42 77.14 -25.42 -24.53
C ILE A 42 77.60 -24.24 -25.40
N ALA A 43 77.32 -24.30 -26.70
CA ALA A 43 77.61 -23.19 -27.60
C ALA A 43 76.76 -21.96 -27.27
N ASP A 44 77.30 -20.74 -27.40
CA ASP A 44 76.54 -19.48 -27.21
C ASP A 44 75.26 -19.41 -28.07
N ALA A 45 75.23 -20.11 -29.20
CA ALA A 45 74.07 -20.16 -30.10
C ALA A 45 72.95 -21.10 -29.61
N ASP A 46 73.31 -22.07 -28.78
CA ASP A 46 72.42 -23.11 -28.23
C ASP A 46 72.22 -22.95 -26.71
N ASP A 47 72.89 -21.97 -26.10
CA ASP A 47 72.79 -21.58 -24.70
C ASP A 47 71.82 -20.40 -24.54
N ASN A 48 70.82 -20.55 -23.67
CA ASN A 48 69.86 -19.50 -23.35
C ASN A 48 70.45 -18.40 -22.45
N CYS A 49 71.57 -18.68 -21.80
CA CYS A 49 72.28 -17.79 -20.89
C CYS A 49 73.79 -17.70 -21.21
N PRO A 50 74.21 -17.20 -22.41
CA PRO A 50 75.60 -17.29 -22.93
C PRO A 50 76.72 -16.63 -22.11
N ASN A 51 76.41 -16.04 -20.96
CA ASN A 51 77.36 -15.38 -20.07
C ASN A 51 77.24 -15.88 -18.62
N GLN A 52 76.46 -16.94 -18.34
CA GLN A 52 76.19 -17.45 -17.00
C GLN A 52 76.13 -18.98 -17.00
N VAL A 53 77.18 -19.60 -16.47
CA VAL A 53 77.34 -21.06 -16.42
C VAL A 53 76.11 -21.80 -15.87
N GLY A 54 75.55 -22.70 -16.68
CA GLY A 54 74.45 -23.58 -16.29
C GLY A 54 74.64 -25.04 -16.74
N PRO A 55 73.85 -25.99 -16.22
CA PRO A 55 73.93 -27.36 -16.69
C PRO A 55 73.21 -27.54 -18.03
N VAL A 56 73.67 -28.50 -18.84
CA VAL A 56 73.04 -28.90 -20.11
C VAL A 56 71.55 -29.26 -19.94
N SER A 57 71.17 -29.83 -18.79
CA SER A 57 69.77 -30.11 -18.46
C SER A 57 68.88 -28.87 -18.48
N ASN A 58 69.45 -27.68 -18.28
CA ASN A 58 68.74 -26.41 -18.21
C ASN A 58 69.15 -25.43 -19.34
N GLN A 59 69.62 -25.96 -20.47
CA GLN A 59 69.98 -25.17 -21.67
C GLN A 59 70.94 -24.02 -21.36
N GLY A 60 71.93 -24.31 -20.50
CA GLY A 60 73.02 -23.40 -20.13
C GLY A 60 72.65 -22.30 -19.15
N CYS A 61 71.39 -22.24 -18.71
CA CYS A 61 71.01 -21.33 -17.63
C CYS A 61 71.23 -21.94 -16.23
N PRO A 62 71.61 -21.14 -15.21
CA PRO A 62 71.72 -21.61 -13.83
C PRO A 62 70.42 -22.25 -13.34
N GLU A 63 70.52 -23.42 -12.69
CA GLU A 63 69.36 -24.00 -12.00
C GLU A 63 68.96 -23.08 -10.84
N SER A 64 67.76 -22.52 -10.93
CA SER A 64 67.18 -21.68 -9.87
C SER A 64 67.02 -22.53 -8.60
N THR A 65 67.99 -22.45 -7.70
CA THR A 65 67.90 -23.05 -6.37
C THR A 65 66.72 -22.43 -5.63
N GLY A 66 65.70 -23.26 -5.37
CA GLY A 66 64.40 -22.84 -4.88
C GLY A 66 64.41 -21.92 -3.66
N GLY A 67 63.76 -20.78 -3.81
CA GLY A 67 62.91 -20.21 -2.77
C GLY A 67 61.49 -20.36 -3.28
N GLY A 68 60.63 -21.04 -2.51
CA GLY A 68 59.21 -21.17 -2.85
C GLY A 68 58.66 -19.80 -3.21
N ASP A 69 58.07 -19.71 -4.40
CA ASP A 69 56.98 -18.80 -4.69
C ASP A 69 56.06 -18.80 -3.47
N GLY A 70 56.18 -17.75 -2.64
CA GLY A 70 55.34 -17.60 -1.47
C GLY A 70 53.89 -17.78 -1.93
N GLN A 71 53.13 -18.60 -1.23
CA GLN A 71 51.69 -18.63 -1.46
C GLN A 71 51.08 -17.47 -0.67
N ILE A 72 50.07 -16.80 -1.22
CA ILE A 72 49.26 -15.89 -0.41
C ILE A 72 48.50 -16.75 0.61
N THR A 73 48.65 -16.42 1.89
CA THR A 73 47.85 -17.03 2.97
C THR A 73 46.73 -16.09 3.38
N GLU A 74 45.53 -16.60 3.54
CA GLU A 74 44.39 -15.85 4.05
C GLU A 74 44.26 -16.02 5.55
N ASN A 75 44.21 -14.90 6.27
CA ASN A 75 43.86 -14.81 7.67
C ASN A 75 42.53 -14.06 7.85
N ASP A 76 42.00 -14.06 9.07
CA ASP A 76 40.80 -13.31 9.42
C ASP A 76 40.90 -11.83 9.01
N GLY A 77 39.81 -11.30 8.47
CA GLY A 77 39.69 -9.89 8.09
C GLY A 77 39.23 -9.02 9.25
N ILE A 78 38.34 -8.05 8.98
CA ILE A 78 37.76 -7.19 10.02
C ILE A 78 36.61 -7.90 10.75
N THR A 79 36.20 -7.35 11.88
CA THR A 79 35.01 -7.78 12.61
C THR A 79 33.79 -6.93 12.24
N GLU A 80 32.59 -7.40 12.56
CA GLU A 80 31.37 -6.59 12.38
C GLU A 80 31.34 -5.36 13.29
N GLU A 81 32.06 -5.38 14.42
CA GLU A 81 32.17 -4.24 15.35
C GLU A 81 33.02 -3.10 14.77
N ASP A 82 33.88 -3.40 13.79
CA ASP A 82 34.65 -2.40 13.06
C ASP A 82 33.78 -1.62 12.04
N LEU A 83 32.55 -2.06 11.81
CA LEU A 83 31.58 -1.40 10.95
C LEU A 83 30.64 -0.52 11.79
N GLU A 84 30.62 0.77 11.46
CA GLU A 84 29.65 1.69 12.06
C GLU A 84 28.21 1.27 11.71
N THR A 85 27.41 0.99 12.72
CA THR A 85 26.11 0.31 12.56
C THR A 85 25.01 1.10 13.24
N TYR A 86 23.94 1.38 12.50
CA TYR A 86 22.77 2.04 13.05
C TYR A 86 22.03 1.11 14.01
N LYS A 87 21.81 1.56 15.24
CA LYS A 87 21.13 0.76 16.29
C LYS A 87 19.62 0.67 16.11
N GLY A 88 19.07 1.38 15.14
CA GLY A 88 17.64 1.42 14.84
C GLY A 88 16.88 2.42 15.71
N ASP A 89 15.59 2.47 15.43
CA ASP A 89 14.60 3.32 16.07
C ASP A 89 13.53 2.46 16.73
N ILE A 90 12.97 2.95 17.83
CA ILE A 90 11.72 2.43 18.39
C ILE A 90 10.71 3.55 18.52
N GLY A 91 9.44 3.20 18.42
CA GLY A 91 8.42 4.23 18.41
C GLY A 91 7.00 3.71 18.51
N MET A 92 6.08 4.66 18.47
CA MET A 92 4.64 4.45 18.41
C MET A 92 4.10 5.24 17.23
N VAL A 93 3.19 4.65 16.47
CA VAL A 93 2.37 5.37 15.49
C VAL A 93 0.99 5.59 16.11
N LEU A 94 0.53 6.83 16.18
CA LEU A 94 -0.83 7.20 16.53
C LEU A 94 -1.68 7.24 15.25
N ASN A 95 -2.85 6.61 15.29
CA ASN A 95 -3.81 6.62 14.19
C ASN A 95 -5.12 7.27 14.62
N THR A 96 -5.44 8.41 14.00
CA THR A 96 -6.63 9.21 14.31
C THR A 96 -7.66 9.19 13.19
N ARG A 97 -7.52 8.30 12.19
CA ARG A 97 -8.39 8.23 11.01
C ARG A 97 -9.87 8.08 11.33
N GLU A 98 -10.22 7.32 12.37
CA GLU A 98 -11.61 7.13 12.79
C GLU A 98 -12.30 8.44 13.20
N LEU A 99 -11.54 9.43 13.71
CA LEU A 99 -12.06 10.77 13.98
C LEU A 99 -12.38 11.51 12.68
N ALA A 100 -11.49 11.42 11.69
CA ALA A 100 -11.66 12.05 10.39
C ALA A 100 -12.86 11.46 9.64
N LYS A 101 -13.12 10.15 9.76
CA LYS A 101 -14.33 9.50 9.24
C LYS A 101 -15.63 10.09 9.81
N LYS A 102 -15.59 10.59 11.06
CA LYS A 102 -16.70 11.31 11.73
C LYS A 102 -16.72 12.82 11.47
N GLY A 103 -15.77 13.35 10.70
CA GLY A 103 -15.67 14.78 10.34
C GLY A 103 -14.80 15.63 11.28
N TYR A 104 -14.04 15.00 12.19
CA TYR A 104 -13.07 15.72 13.03
C TYR A 104 -11.67 15.55 12.47
N PHE A 105 -11.01 16.67 12.14
CA PHE A 105 -9.71 16.68 11.47
C PHE A 105 -8.62 17.17 12.44
N PRO A 106 -8.07 16.29 13.30
CA PRO A 106 -6.96 16.67 14.18
C PRO A 106 -5.70 16.94 13.36
N VAL A 107 -4.93 17.94 13.76
CA VAL A 107 -3.64 18.30 13.11
C VAL A 107 -2.46 18.13 14.04
N LYS A 108 -2.70 18.05 15.36
CA LYS A 108 -1.67 17.86 16.38
C LYS A 108 -2.12 16.87 17.44
N ALA A 109 -1.16 16.15 17.99
CA ALA A 109 -1.36 15.32 19.17
C ALA A 109 -0.31 15.65 20.23
N GLN A 110 -0.75 15.86 21.47
CA GLN A 110 0.13 15.86 22.64
C GLN A 110 0.09 14.47 23.24
N LEU A 111 1.25 13.81 23.28
CA LEU A 111 1.43 12.46 23.79
C LEU A 111 2.18 12.51 25.10
N GLU A 112 1.55 12.08 26.19
CA GLU A 112 2.15 11.97 27.51
C GLU A 112 2.54 10.51 27.76
N VAL A 113 3.85 10.22 27.81
CA VAL A 113 4.38 8.87 28.02
C VAL A 113 4.67 8.66 29.50
N GLN A 114 4.10 7.60 30.09
CA GLN A 114 4.19 7.35 31.52
C GLN A 114 4.94 6.06 31.86
N GLY A 115 5.65 6.08 32.99
CA GLY A 115 6.32 4.91 33.56
C GLY A 115 7.81 4.79 33.25
N THR A 116 8.36 5.66 32.40
CA THR A 116 9.79 5.77 32.11
C THR A 116 10.52 6.62 33.15
N SER A 117 11.84 6.49 33.22
CA SER A 117 12.67 7.28 34.12
C SER A 117 12.94 8.70 33.59
N ALA A 118 13.05 8.84 32.26
CA ALA A 118 13.06 10.11 31.55
C ALA A 118 11.67 10.45 30.99
N ASP A 119 11.44 11.74 30.70
CA ASP A 119 10.21 12.20 30.05
C ASP A 119 10.34 12.13 28.53
N PHE A 120 9.58 11.22 27.91
CA PHE A 120 9.49 11.06 26.46
C PHE A 120 8.18 11.63 25.88
N SER A 121 7.47 12.43 26.67
CA SER A 121 6.26 13.11 26.22
C SER A 121 6.60 14.13 25.14
N GLN A 122 5.78 14.20 24.10
CA GLN A 122 6.03 15.10 22.97
C GLN A 122 4.73 15.55 22.31
N THR A 123 4.82 16.70 21.64
CA THR A 123 3.77 17.16 20.72
C THR A 123 4.20 16.81 19.30
N ILE A 124 3.36 16.07 18.60
CA ILE A 124 3.59 15.66 17.22
C ILE A 124 2.56 16.30 16.29
N ASP A 125 3.00 16.60 15.07
CA ASP A 125 2.09 16.93 13.98
C ASP A 125 1.48 15.63 13.43
N LEU A 126 0.22 15.71 13.02
CA LEU A 126 -0.48 14.62 12.33
C LEU A 126 -0.48 14.92 10.84
N ASP A 127 -0.17 13.92 10.04
CA ASP A 127 -0.25 14.04 8.59
C ASP A 127 -1.71 14.38 8.18
N PRO A 128 -1.93 15.43 7.36
CA PRO A 128 -3.27 15.93 7.04
C PRO A 128 -4.09 15.01 6.13
N TYR A 129 -3.48 13.97 5.54
CA TYR A 129 -4.12 13.02 4.63
C TYR A 129 -4.17 11.62 5.23
N ALA A 130 -3.12 11.23 5.95
CA ALA A 130 -3.02 9.96 6.63
C ALA A 130 -3.71 9.97 8.00
N PHE A 131 -3.84 11.14 8.65
CA PHE A 131 -4.32 11.31 10.03
C PHE A 131 -3.54 10.44 11.02
N MET A 132 -2.24 10.31 10.76
CA MET A 132 -1.31 9.54 11.54
C MET A 132 -0.11 10.42 11.90
N GLY A 133 0.48 10.16 13.05
CA GLY A 133 1.74 10.75 13.47
C GLY A 133 2.51 9.78 14.33
N GLN A 134 3.78 10.02 14.57
CA GLN A 134 4.62 9.04 15.26
C GLN A 134 5.59 9.63 16.27
N ILE A 135 5.88 8.84 17.30
CA ILE A 135 7.04 9.01 18.15
C ILE A 135 8.18 8.19 17.54
N ASN A 136 9.31 8.84 17.28
CA ASN A 136 10.55 8.18 16.89
C ASN A 136 11.61 8.43 17.98
N LEU A 137 12.12 7.35 18.58
CA LEU A 137 13.20 7.38 19.56
C LEU A 137 14.37 6.53 19.04
N PRO A 138 15.50 7.15 18.66
CA PRO A 138 16.72 6.42 18.33
C PRO A 138 17.18 5.59 19.52
N VAL A 139 17.49 4.31 19.29
CA VAL A 139 17.92 3.40 20.36
C VAL A 139 19.21 3.86 21.04
N GLU A 140 20.06 4.60 20.32
CA GLU A 140 21.31 5.15 20.83
C GLU A 140 21.13 6.25 21.89
N ASP A 141 19.98 6.91 21.91
CA ASP A 141 19.66 8.00 22.84
C ASP A 141 18.98 7.50 24.14
N LEU A 142 18.71 6.20 24.24
CA LEU A 142 17.95 5.60 25.34
C LEU A 142 18.85 4.89 26.36
N SER A 143 18.52 5.02 27.65
CA SER A 143 19.10 4.18 28.69
C SER A 143 18.61 2.73 28.54
N GLU A 144 19.41 1.75 28.98
CA GLU A 144 18.99 0.34 28.95
C GLU A 144 17.67 0.10 29.70
N THR A 145 17.47 0.78 30.83
CA THR A 145 16.25 0.68 31.64
C THR A 145 15.02 1.27 30.93
N ASP A 146 15.15 2.44 30.30
CA ASP A 146 14.04 3.05 29.57
C ASP A 146 13.72 2.24 28.31
N LEU A 147 14.74 1.74 27.61
CA LEU A 147 14.59 0.88 26.44
C LEU A 147 13.80 -0.39 26.76
N GLU A 148 14.13 -1.06 27.87
CA GLU A 148 13.36 -2.23 28.33
C GLU A 148 11.93 -1.87 28.72
N THR A 149 11.74 -0.75 29.43
CA THR A 149 10.41 -0.29 29.87
C THR A 149 9.51 0.01 28.67
N LEU A 150 10.00 0.79 27.70
CA LEU A 150 9.30 1.14 26.46
C LEU A 150 8.96 -0.08 25.61
N LYS A 151 9.86 -1.07 25.53
CA LYS A 151 9.63 -2.34 24.81
C LYS A 151 8.62 -3.25 25.52
N ASN A 152 8.52 -3.18 26.84
CA ASN A 152 7.59 -4.01 27.64
C ASN A 152 6.17 -3.45 27.73
N GLY A 153 6.00 -2.16 27.41
CA GLY A 153 4.69 -1.51 27.35
C GLY A 153 4.57 -0.37 28.36
N VAL A 154 4.14 0.79 27.87
CA VAL A 154 3.92 1.99 28.68
C VAL A 154 2.53 2.54 28.49
N GLN A 155 2.01 3.26 29.49
CA GLN A 155 0.77 4.01 29.31
C GLN A 155 1.07 5.28 28.52
N VAL A 156 0.22 5.59 27.54
CA VAL A 156 0.29 6.82 26.74
C VAL A 156 -1.06 7.52 26.77
N ILE A 157 -1.09 8.78 27.16
CA ILE A 157 -2.27 9.64 27.05
C ILE A 157 -2.11 10.51 25.82
N ALA A 158 -3.05 10.41 24.88
CA ALA A 158 -3.07 11.20 23.65
C ALA A 158 -4.17 12.25 23.71
N LYS A 159 -3.81 13.54 23.62
CA LYS A 159 -4.75 14.66 23.47
C LYS A 159 -4.64 15.22 22.06
N LEU A 160 -5.75 15.30 21.35
CA LEU A 160 -5.82 15.70 19.94
C LEU A 160 -6.35 17.11 19.80
N PHE A 161 -5.73 17.89 18.93
CA PHE A 161 -6.06 19.29 18.69
C PHE A 161 -6.40 19.55 17.22
N ASP A 162 -7.41 20.38 17.01
CA ASP A 162 -7.76 20.88 15.67
C ASP A 162 -6.80 21.99 15.19
N ALA A 163 -6.98 22.46 13.96
CA ALA A 163 -6.18 23.55 13.38
C ALA A 163 -6.31 24.89 14.12
N GLY A 164 -7.38 25.09 14.89
CA GLY A 164 -7.58 26.24 15.76
C GLY A 164 -6.88 26.13 17.11
N GLY A 165 -6.32 24.97 17.44
CA GLY A 165 -5.68 24.67 18.73
C GLY A 165 -6.65 24.27 19.83
N SER A 166 -7.91 23.95 19.50
CA SER A 166 -8.88 23.44 20.47
C SER A 166 -8.68 21.94 20.65
N GLU A 167 -8.72 21.46 21.90
CA GLU A 167 -8.76 20.02 22.19
C GLU A 167 -10.10 19.46 21.72
N ILE A 168 -10.06 18.41 20.90
CA ILE A 168 -11.25 17.77 20.31
C ILE A 168 -11.47 16.34 20.79
N PHE A 169 -10.42 15.70 21.31
CA PHE A 169 -10.49 14.31 21.75
C PHE A 169 -9.31 13.96 22.64
N THR A 170 -9.53 13.07 23.62
CA THR A 170 -8.49 12.56 24.50
C THR A 170 -8.69 11.07 24.73
N GLU A 171 -7.62 10.30 24.63
CA GLU A 171 -7.62 8.85 24.86
C GLU A 171 -6.43 8.40 25.69
N THR A 172 -6.61 7.33 26.45
CA THR A 172 -5.55 6.72 27.28
C THR A 172 -5.33 5.30 26.82
N PHE A 173 -4.16 5.04 26.24
CA PHE A 173 -3.70 3.71 25.89
C PHE A 173 -3.00 3.09 27.09
N THR A 174 -3.50 1.95 27.59
CA THR A 174 -3.02 1.34 28.83
C THR A 174 -1.67 0.65 28.72
N SER A 175 -1.34 0.14 27.52
CA SER A 175 -0.06 -0.53 27.24
C SER A 175 0.29 -0.41 25.76
N ILE A 176 1.24 0.47 25.45
CA ILE A 176 1.82 0.67 24.12
C ILE A 176 3.24 0.14 24.11
N LEU A 177 3.53 -0.74 23.16
CA LEU A 177 4.87 -1.27 22.91
C LEU A 177 5.60 -0.38 21.90
N PHE A 178 6.72 0.21 22.31
CA PHE A 178 7.58 0.95 21.40
C PHE A 178 8.51 -0.03 20.69
N LYS A 179 8.40 -0.10 19.36
CA LYS A 179 9.17 -1.03 18.53
C LYS A 179 9.49 -0.43 17.17
N PRO A 180 10.39 -1.05 16.36
CA PRO A 180 10.69 -0.56 15.02
C PRO A 180 9.54 -0.74 14.03
N ASP A 181 8.58 -1.63 14.30
CA ASP A 181 7.45 -1.91 13.40
C ASP A 181 6.08 -1.78 14.12
N PRO A 182 5.78 -0.62 14.75
CA PRO A 182 4.61 -0.47 15.60
C PRO A 182 3.32 -0.74 14.82
N THR A 183 2.44 -1.53 15.42
CA THR A 183 1.05 -1.54 14.98
C THR A 183 0.44 -0.18 15.39
N PRO A 184 -0.19 0.57 14.48
CA PRO A 184 -0.72 1.88 14.83
C PRO A 184 -1.75 1.82 15.98
N ALA A 185 -1.52 2.62 17.01
CA ALA A 185 -2.44 2.82 18.12
C ALA A 185 -3.63 3.66 17.61
N THR A 186 -4.75 2.99 17.37
CA THR A 186 -5.93 3.61 16.75
C THR A 186 -6.84 4.19 17.80
N CYS A 187 -7.19 5.47 17.64
CA CYS A 187 -8.12 6.12 18.52
C CYS A 187 -9.55 5.62 18.32
N ASP A 188 -10.32 5.48 19.40
CA ASP A 188 -11.72 5.05 19.37
C ASP A 188 -12.67 6.23 19.69
N PRO A 189 -13.18 6.94 18.66
CA PRO A 189 -14.07 8.06 18.87
C PRO A 189 -15.54 7.64 18.99
N THR A 190 -15.86 6.45 19.50
CA THR A 190 -17.25 5.95 19.58
C THR A 190 -18.21 6.97 20.22
N ASP A 191 -17.76 7.70 21.24
CA ASP A 191 -18.56 8.70 21.96
C ASP A 191 -18.70 10.06 21.23
N LEU A 192 -17.96 10.29 20.14
CA LEU A 192 -18.11 11.51 19.33
C LEU A 192 -19.29 11.40 18.37
N PRO A 193 -20.10 12.47 18.22
CA PRO A 193 -21.18 12.49 17.23
C PRO A 193 -20.63 12.54 15.81
N ASP A 194 -21.24 11.79 14.89
CA ASP A 194 -20.92 11.86 13.46
C ASP A 194 -21.39 13.21 12.88
N LEU A 195 -20.47 13.99 12.31
CA LEU A 195 -20.77 15.27 11.66
C LEU A 195 -21.21 15.08 10.19
N ASN A 196 -20.92 13.91 9.60
CA ASN A 196 -21.18 13.60 8.20
C ASN A 196 -22.56 12.94 8.03
N THR A 197 -23.62 13.63 8.47
CA THR A 197 -25.00 13.09 8.53
C THR A 197 -25.94 13.65 7.46
N GLU A 198 -25.55 14.72 6.77
CA GLU A 198 -26.34 15.32 5.71
C GLU A 198 -26.36 14.43 4.45
N VAL A 199 -27.54 14.34 3.83
CA VAL A 199 -27.80 13.53 2.65
C VAL A 199 -28.12 14.46 1.48
N VAL A 200 -27.19 14.54 0.53
CA VAL A 200 -27.36 15.32 -0.70
C VAL A 200 -27.48 14.36 -1.89
N LEU A 201 -28.70 14.25 -2.44
CA LEU A 201 -28.99 13.34 -3.55
C LEU A 201 -28.84 14.02 -4.91
N VAL A 202 -28.61 13.21 -5.93
CA VAL A 202 -28.51 13.68 -7.32
C VAL A 202 -29.91 13.89 -7.87
N GLU A 203 -30.24 15.14 -8.20
CA GLU A 203 -31.54 15.50 -8.77
C GLU A 203 -31.85 14.68 -10.03
N ASN A 204 -33.13 14.33 -10.19
CA ASN A 204 -33.65 13.56 -11.34
C ASN A 204 -32.90 12.24 -11.59
N THR A 205 -32.32 11.66 -10.53
CA THR A 205 -31.68 10.34 -10.58
C THR A 205 -32.58 9.34 -9.85
N PRO A 206 -32.94 8.21 -10.50
CA PRO A 206 -33.64 7.16 -9.81
C PRO A 206 -32.69 6.40 -8.90
N TYR A 207 -33.17 6.09 -7.70
CA TYR A 207 -32.46 5.33 -6.68
C TYR A 207 -33.25 4.07 -6.35
N TYR A 208 -32.55 2.95 -6.18
CA TYR A 208 -33.12 1.83 -5.44
C TYR A 208 -32.93 2.05 -3.94
N ILE A 209 -33.94 1.68 -3.17
CA ILE A 209 -33.82 1.53 -1.72
C ILE A 209 -33.40 0.09 -1.49
N GLN A 210 -32.19 -0.14 -0.99
CA GLN A 210 -31.66 -1.47 -0.71
C GLN A 210 -31.72 -1.75 0.79
N ALA A 211 -32.25 -2.91 1.17
CA ALA A 211 -32.28 -3.32 2.58
C ALA A 211 -30.87 -3.72 3.05
N VAL A 212 -30.56 -3.39 4.30
CA VAL A 212 -29.26 -3.64 4.91
C VAL A 212 -29.47 -4.39 6.23
N LYS A 213 -28.63 -5.41 6.47
CA LYS A 213 -28.61 -6.18 7.71
C LYS A 213 -27.26 -6.09 8.38
N TYR A 214 -27.25 -6.26 9.70
CA TYR A 214 -26.01 -6.53 10.44
C TYR A 214 -25.84 -8.04 10.58
N ASP A 215 -24.68 -8.56 10.18
CA ASP A 215 -24.25 -9.92 10.47
C ASP A 215 -22.83 -9.87 11.04
N ASN A 216 -22.61 -10.43 12.22
CA ASN A 216 -21.33 -10.37 12.95
C ASN A 216 -20.70 -8.96 13.01
N ASN A 217 -21.51 -7.94 13.28
CA ASN A 217 -21.14 -6.52 13.30
C ASN A 217 -20.66 -5.95 11.95
N GLN A 218 -20.84 -6.68 10.84
CA GLN A 218 -20.59 -6.20 9.49
C GLN A 218 -21.90 -5.83 8.79
N VAL A 219 -21.82 -4.80 7.96
CA VAL A 219 -22.92 -4.31 7.15
C VAL A 219 -23.06 -5.19 5.92
N MET A 220 -24.15 -5.96 5.84
CA MET A 220 -24.46 -6.87 4.75
C MET A 220 -25.65 -6.34 3.95
N PRO A 221 -25.43 -5.62 2.85
CA PRO A 221 -26.51 -5.18 1.97
C PRO A 221 -27.14 -6.38 1.27
N GLU A 222 -28.47 -6.45 1.21
CA GLU A 222 -29.15 -7.51 0.46
C GLU A 222 -29.04 -7.26 -1.05
N ASN A 223 -28.78 -8.27 -1.86
CA ASN A 223 -28.64 -8.13 -3.33
C ASN A 223 -29.96 -7.86 -4.08
N ARG A 224 -30.89 -7.13 -3.47
CA ARG A 224 -32.22 -6.80 -4.02
C ARG A 224 -32.73 -5.47 -3.49
N ALA A 225 -33.63 -4.85 -4.26
CA ALA A 225 -34.40 -3.72 -3.76
C ALA A 225 -35.27 -4.15 -2.58
N ALA A 226 -35.36 -3.29 -1.56
CA ALA A 226 -36.17 -3.52 -0.37
C ALA A 226 -37.67 -3.57 -0.71
N PHE A 227 -38.10 -2.81 -1.72
CA PHE A 227 -39.50 -2.68 -2.10
C PHE A 227 -39.70 -2.69 -3.60
N ARG A 228 -40.84 -3.24 -4.02
CA ARG A 228 -41.41 -3.03 -5.36
C ARG A 228 -42.89 -2.73 -5.27
N ARG A 229 -43.42 -1.95 -6.20
CA ARG A 229 -44.87 -1.85 -6.39
C ARG A 229 -45.41 -3.19 -6.91
N ILE A 230 -46.48 -3.70 -6.30
CA ILE A 230 -47.22 -4.84 -6.86
C ILE A 230 -48.28 -4.30 -7.83
N LEU A 231 -48.30 -4.85 -9.05
CA LEU A 231 -49.44 -4.73 -9.97
C LEU A 231 -50.20 -6.05 -9.91
N GLN A 232 -51.34 -6.09 -9.23
CA GLN A 232 -52.20 -7.27 -9.22
C GLN A 232 -53.46 -6.94 -10.02
N GLU A 233 -53.44 -7.25 -11.32
CA GLU A 233 -54.65 -7.22 -12.13
C GLU A 233 -55.51 -8.43 -11.79
N ILE A 234 -56.40 -8.30 -10.81
CA ILE A 234 -57.48 -9.26 -10.57
C ILE A 234 -58.74 -8.72 -11.26
N PRO A 235 -59.18 -9.30 -12.39
CA PRO A 235 -60.39 -8.86 -13.06
C PRO A 235 -61.60 -8.99 -12.12
N ASN A 236 -62.38 -7.91 -12.01
CA ASN A 236 -63.59 -7.81 -11.16
C ASN A 236 -63.38 -7.82 -9.64
N ASP A 237 -62.17 -7.57 -9.14
CA ASP A 237 -61.95 -7.34 -7.71
C ASP A 237 -62.04 -5.85 -7.35
N PRO A 238 -63.06 -5.39 -6.60
CA PRO A 238 -63.14 -4.01 -6.11
C PRO A 238 -61.99 -3.63 -5.17
N LEU A 239 -61.18 -4.59 -4.71
CA LEU A 239 -60.00 -4.41 -3.85
C LEU A 239 -58.68 -4.25 -4.62
N SER A 240 -58.70 -4.35 -5.95
CA SER A 240 -57.53 -4.12 -6.81
C SER A 240 -56.84 -2.77 -6.58
N ASN A 241 -57.59 -1.73 -6.19
CA ASN A 241 -57.04 -0.42 -5.85
C ASN A 241 -56.18 -0.42 -4.57
N LEU A 242 -56.44 -1.33 -3.62
CA LEU A 242 -55.65 -1.45 -2.40
C LEU A 242 -54.33 -2.16 -2.68
N SER A 243 -54.35 -3.25 -3.44
CA SER A 243 -53.15 -4.01 -3.83
C SER A 243 -52.24 -3.21 -4.78
N ASN A 244 -52.80 -2.40 -5.69
CA ASN A 244 -52.03 -1.60 -6.65
C ASN A 244 -51.32 -0.37 -6.07
N ASN A 245 -51.64 0.01 -4.82
CA ASN A 245 -51.07 1.16 -4.12
C ASN A 245 -50.16 0.75 -2.95
N LEU A 246 -49.94 -0.55 -2.73
CA LEU A 246 -49.05 -1.07 -1.69
C LEU A 246 -47.66 -1.39 -2.26
N LEU A 247 -46.64 -1.12 -1.47
CA LEU A 247 -45.26 -1.55 -1.71
C LEU A 247 -45.04 -2.93 -1.04
N SER A 248 -44.48 -3.88 -1.79
CA SER A 248 -44.17 -5.22 -1.28
C SER A 248 -42.68 -5.44 -1.12
N MET A 249 -42.34 -6.16 -0.05
CA MET A 249 -40.99 -6.66 0.23
C MET A 249 -40.60 -7.94 -0.49
N THR A 250 -41.51 -8.53 -1.28
CA THR A 250 -41.24 -9.75 -2.05
C THR A 250 -40.46 -9.48 -3.33
N SER A 251 -39.50 -8.54 -3.28
CA SER A 251 -38.65 -8.29 -4.43
C SER A 251 -37.70 -9.47 -4.64
N THR A 252 -37.83 -10.15 -5.77
CA THR A 252 -36.82 -11.08 -6.30
C THR A 252 -35.91 -10.38 -7.31
N VAL A 253 -35.93 -9.05 -7.31
CA VAL A 253 -35.32 -8.23 -8.36
C VAL A 253 -33.87 -7.93 -7.98
N GLU A 254 -32.95 -8.55 -8.71
CA GLU A 254 -31.54 -8.17 -8.74
C GLU A 254 -31.40 -6.77 -9.35
N PHE A 255 -30.34 -6.04 -9.00
CA PHE A 255 -30.08 -4.69 -9.50
C PHE A 255 -29.62 -4.70 -10.97
N THR A 256 -30.52 -5.07 -11.89
CA THR A 256 -30.23 -5.12 -13.33
C THR A 256 -30.36 -3.77 -14.03
N GLY A 257 -30.95 -2.78 -13.35
CA GLY A 257 -31.09 -1.41 -13.86
C GLY A 257 -32.30 -1.17 -14.77
N ASP A 258 -33.19 -2.15 -14.95
CA ASP A 258 -34.36 -2.04 -15.85
C ASP A 258 -35.72 -2.06 -15.10
N GLU A 259 -35.69 -1.90 -13.77
CA GLU A 259 -36.83 -2.23 -12.91
C GLU A 259 -37.47 -0.99 -12.27
N GLU A 260 -38.18 -0.22 -13.10
CA GLU A 260 -38.84 1.04 -12.72
C GLU A 260 -39.87 0.90 -11.59
N ASN A 261 -40.36 -0.32 -11.33
CA ASN A 261 -41.29 -0.62 -10.24
C ASN A 261 -40.60 -0.73 -8.87
N SER A 262 -39.27 -0.65 -8.83
CA SER A 262 -38.47 -0.74 -7.60
C SER A 262 -37.60 0.49 -7.36
N SER A 263 -37.67 1.50 -8.24
CA SER A 263 -36.86 2.71 -8.18
C SER A 263 -37.69 3.96 -7.83
N PHE A 264 -37.01 4.92 -7.21
CA PHE A 264 -37.62 6.10 -6.62
C PHE A 264 -36.77 7.35 -6.89
N PHE A 265 -37.43 8.47 -7.14
CA PHE A 265 -36.83 9.80 -7.11
C PHE A 265 -37.03 10.43 -5.74
N PHE A 266 -36.02 11.14 -5.28
CA PHE A 266 -36.03 11.84 -4.00
C PHE A 266 -35.97 13.34 -4.26
N GLU A 267 -37.00 14.05 -3.84
CA GLU A 267 -37.09 15.50 -3.95
C GLU A 267 -36.86 16.13 -2.59
N ALA A 268 -35.73 16.80 -2.42
CA ALA A 268 -35.38 17.48 -1.17
C ALA A 268 -36.42 18.56 -0.82
N ILE A 269 -36.64 18.75 0.47
CA ILE A 269 -37.55 19.77 0.99
C ILE A 269 -36.75 20.97 1.47
N ASP A 270 -37.03 22.13 0.88
CA ASP A 270 -36.30 23.37 1.18
C ASP A 270 -36.37 23.71 2.68
N GLY A 271 -35.22 24.11 3.24
CA GLY A 271 -35.05 24.40 4.65
C GLY A 271 -35.15 23.22 5.61
N LYS A 272 -35.25 21.97 5.12
CA LYS A 272 -35.33 20.76 5.95
C LYS A 272 -34.29 19.72 5.53
N ALA A 273 -33.14 19.72 6.19
CA ALA A 273 -32.07 18.74 5.94
C ALA A 273 -32.59 17.30 6.02
N ASN A 274 -32.16 16.46 5.08
CA ASN A 274 -32.53 15.04 4.96
C ASN A 274 -34.03 14.74 4.80
N HIS A 275 -34.89 15.74 4.57
CA HIS A 275 -36.31 15.53 4.32
C HIS A 275 -36.58 15.45 2.82
N PHE A 276 -37.36 14.45 2.42
CA PHE A 276 -37.65 14.17 1.02
C PHE A 276 -39.13 13.87 0.78
N ASN A 277 -39.66 14.37 -0.32
CA ASN A 277 -40.80 13.74 -0.98
C ASN A 277 -40.27 12.63 -1.87
N ILE A 278 -40.81 11.42 -1.74
CA ILE A 278 -40.33 10.24 -2.49
C ILE A 278 -41.33 9.94 -3.59
N LYS A 279 -40.89 9.95 -4.85
CA LYS A 279 -41.71 9.68 -6.03
C LYS A 279 -41.32 8.33 -6.63
N HIS A 280 -42.27 7.42 -6.78
CA HIS A 280 -42.05 6.13 -7.42
C HIS A 280 -41.99 6.29 -8.95
N GLN A 281 -40.98 5.68 -9.59
CA GLN A 281 -40.67 5.90 -11.00
C GLN A 281 -41.79 5.39 -11.93
N ALA A 282 -42.14 4.11 -11.90
CA ALA A 282 -43.09 3.55 -12.88
C ALA A 282 -44.52 4.12 -12.80
N SER A 283 -44.95 4.60 -11.62
CA SER A 283 -46.30 5.14 -11.42
C SER A 283 -46.37 6.66 -11.50
N ASP A 284 -45.22 7.33 -11.62
CA ASP A 284 -45.06 8.77 -11.57
C ASP A 284 -45.82 9.45 -10.41
N SER A 285 -45.81 8.83 -9.23
CA SER A 285 -46.61 9.28 -8.07
C SER A 285 -45.85 9.18 -6.75
N TYR A 286 -46.29 9.96 -5.77
CA TYR A 286 -45.61 10.14 -4.50
C TYR A 286 -46.03 9.10 -3.46
N LEU A 287 -45.09 8.81 -2.56
CA LEU A 287 -45.33 8.03 -1.37
C LEU A 287 -46.07 8.85 -0.31
N LYS A 288 -46.85 8.15 0.52
CA LYS A 288 -47.60 8.74 1.62
C LYS A 288 -47.74 7.75 2.77
N SER A 289 -47.57 8.21 4.00
CA SER A 289 -48.03 7.49 5.19
C SER A 289 -49.51 7.77 5.44
N GLU A 290 -50.30 6.70 5.53
CA GLU A 290 -51.70 6.79 5.92
C GLU A 290 -52.20 5.48 6.52
N GLN A 291 -53.26 5.59 7.29
CA GLN A 291 -53.94 4.46 7.90
C GLN A 291 -54.31 3.40 6.86
N LEU A 292 -53.86 2.17 7.12
CA LEU A 292 -54.15 1.00 6.30
C LEU A 292 -55.57 0.52 6.59
N LYS A 293 -56.38 0.46 5.52
CA LYS A 293 -57.77 -0.01 5.57
C LYS A 293 -57.97 -1.12 4.56
N TYR A 294 -58.64 -2.19 4.98
CA TYR A 294 -59.10 -3.27 4.12
C TYR A 294 -60.61 -3.17 3.97
N GLY A 295 -61.07 -2.51 2.90
CA GLY A 295 -62.48 -2.13 2.75
C GLY A 295 -62.92 -1.18 3.87
N ILE A 296 -63.86 -1.62 4.71
CA ILE A 296 -64.33 -0.88 5.89
C ILE A 296 -63.55 -1.20 7.17
N VAL A 297 -62.64 -2.18 7.13
CA VAL A 297 -61.87 -2.62 8.29
C VAL A 297 -60.62 -1.77 8.41
N ASP A 298 -60.45 -1.16 9.57
CA ASP A 298 -59.22 -0.48 9.97
C ASP A 298 -58.21 -1.52 10.49
N LEU A 299 -57.02 -1.57 9.91
CA LEU A 299 -55.98 -2.49 10.33
C LEU A 299 -55.21 -1.98 11.55
N GLY A 300 -55.42 -0.73 11.96
CA GLY A 300 -54.78 -0.13 13.13
C GLY A 300 -53.33 0.28 12.92
N TYR A 301 -52.85 0.25 11.68
CA TYR A 301 -51.48 0.65 11.30
C TYR A 301 -51.51 1.82 10.34
N ASP A 302 -50.60 2.76 10.50
CA ASP A 302 -50.20 3.64 9.41
C ASP A 302 -49.19 2.92 8.54
N GLY A 303 -49.43 2.91 7.23
CA GLY A 303 -48.57 2.23 6.26
C GLY A 303 -48.16 3.12 5.11
N ILE A 304 -47.13 2.68 4.38
CA ILE A 304 -46.59 3.44 3.25
C ILE A 304 -47.26 2.99 1.95
N LYS A 305 -47.90 3.94 1.27
CA LYS A 305 -48.59 3.71 0.00
C LYS A 305 -48.04 4.58 -1.12
N VAL A 306 -48.24 4.15 -2.36
CA VAL A 306 -47.92 4.86 -3.60
C VAL A 306 -49.20 5.25 -4.35
N GLY A 307 -49.15 6.21 -5.28
CA GLY A 307 -50.29 6.60 -6.11
C GLY A 307 -50.87 7.98 -5.80
N PHE A 308 -50.15 8.84 -5.07
CA PHE A 308 -50.63 10.16 -4.68
C PHE A 308 -49.98 11.28 -5.49
N GLU A 309 -50.72 12.38 -5.67
CA GLU A 309 -50.14 13.63 -6.15
C GLU A 309 -49.26 14.27 -5.07
N LYS A 310 -48.31 15.12 -5.50
CA LYS A 310 -47.45 15.88 -4.59
C LYS A 310 -48.28 16.82 -3.75
N SER A 311 -48.02 16.89 -2.45
CA SER A 311 -48.49 17.97 -1.59
C SER A 311 -47.49 18.28 -0.49
N ASP A 312 -47.63 19.43 0.15
CA ASP A 312 -46.73 19.85 1.24
C ASP A 312 -47.10 19.24 2.60
N ARG A 313 -47.94 18.20 2.63
CA ARG A 313 -48.38 17.57 3.88
C ARG A 313 -47.28 16.73 4.52
N LEU A 314 -47.18 16.80 5.84
CA LEU A 314 -46.17 16.08 6.62
C LEU A 314 -46.19 14.57 6.38
N ASN A 315 -47.36 13.97 6.16
CA ASN A 315 -47.48 12.54 5.91
C ASN A 315 -47.07 12.10 4.48
N GLN A 316 -46.49 12.98 3.68
CA GLN A 316 -45.79 12.65 2.42
C GLN A 316 -44.28 12.94 2.50
N GLN A 317 -43.80 13.44 3.64
CA GLN A 317 -42.39 13.77 3.86
C GLN A 317 -41.74 12.64 4.66
N PHE A 318 -40.56 12.24 4.21
CA PHE A 318 -39.76 11.17 4.80
C PHE A 318 -38.38 11.70 5.16
N VAL A 319 -37.79 11.15 6.21
CA VAL A 319 -36.46 11.59 6.70
C VAL A 319 -35.49 10.43 6.65
N LEU A 320 -34.28 10.70 6.15
CA LEU A 320 -33.16 9.76 6.19
C LEU A 320 -32.22 10.10 7.35
N HIS A 321 -31.98 9.13 8.21
CA HIS A 321 -31.07 9.24 9.34
C HIS A 321 -29.90 8.31 9.13
N LYS A 322 -28.69 8.85 9.03
CA LYS A 322 -27.48 8.02 9.05
C LYS A 322 -27.33 7.42 10.45
N VAL A 323 -27.29 6.10 10.54
CA VAL A 323 -27.11 5.38 11.82
C VAL A 323 -25.79 4.60 11.87
N GLY A 324 -25.12 4.48 10.73
CA GLY A 324 -23.78 3.91 10.60
C GLY A 324 -23.24 4.13 9.19
N ASN A 325 -21.99 3.72 8.95
CA ASN A 325 -21.40 3.79 7.61
C ASN A 325 -22.14 2.82 6.67
N GLY A 326 -22.70 3.33 5.56
CA GLY A 326 -23.54 2.53 4.66
C GLY A 326 -24.91 2.15 5.21
N VAL A 327 -25.35 2.70 6.35
CA VAL A 327 -26.59 2.29 7.03
C VAL A 327 -27.44 3.49 7.41
N TYR A 328 -28.67 3.51 6.91
CA TYR A 328 -29.63 4.57 7.12
C TYR A 328 -30.96 4.03 7.65
N ARG A 329 -31.59 4.79 8.53
CA ARG A 329 -32.97 4.58 8.97
C ARG A 329 -33.87 5.58 8.26
N MET A 330 -34.98 5.10 7.73
CA MET A 330 -36.05 5.96 7.21
C MET A 330 -37.12 6.18 8.27
N THR A 331 -37.59 7.41 8.41
CA THR A 331 -38.76 7.75 9.23
C THR A 331 -39.79 8.54 8.42
N ASP A 332 -40.98 8.68 8.96
CA ASP A 332 -41.89 9.74 8.54
C ASP A 332 -41.44 11.12 9.09
N ALA A 333 -42.22 12.16 8.80
CA ALA A 333 -41.95 13.53 9.25
C ALA A 333 -42.07 13.75 10.78
N TYR A 334 -42.61 12.79 11.52
CA TYR A 334 -42.70 12.81 12.98
C TYR A 334 -41.59 11.99 13.64
N PHE A 335 -40.62 11.50 12.85
CA PHE A 335 -39.51 10.68 13.28
C PHE A 335 -39.90 9.27 13.74
N GLU A 336 -41.10 8.80 13.38
CA GLU A 336 -41.50 7.42 13.60
C GLU A 336 -40.85 6.50 12.56
N PRO A 337 -40.19 5.42 12.97
CA PRO A 337 -39.43 4.56 12.07
C PRO A 337 -40.35 3.83 11.09
N ILE A 338 -39.91 3.77 9.83
CA ILE A 338 -40.52 2.85 8.86
C ILE A 338 -40.05 1.44 9.20
N LYS A 339 -41.00 0.53 9.34
CA LYS A 339 -40.80 -0.84 9.79
C LYS A 339 -41.44 -1.84 8.85
N VAL A 340 -41.08 -3.09 9.05
CA VAL A 340 -41.61 -4.25 8.35
C VAL A 340 -42.50 -5.04 9.30
N THR A 341 -43.81 -4.97 9.09
CA THR A 341 -44.77 -5.78 9.86
C THR A 341 -45.19 -6.99 9.03
N SER A 342 -44.95 -8.20 9.56
CA SER A 342 -45.32 -9.47 8.92
C SER A 342 -46.81 -9.52 8.58
N GLY A 343 -47.14 -9.87 7.33
CA GLY A 343 -48.52 -9.92 6.82
C GLY A 343 -49.18 -8.57 6.54
N VAL A 344 -48.52 -7.45 6.87
CA VAL A 344 -49.03 -6.08 6.63
C VAL A 344 -48.18 -5.33 5.60
N GLY A 345 -46.85 -5.45 5.67
CA GLY A 345 -45.91 -4.76 4.79
C GLY A 345 -45.21 -3.59 5.50
N LEU A 346 -45.01 -2.48 4.78
CA LEU A 346 -44.39 -1.28 5.33
C LEU A 346 -45.35 -0.53 6.25
N THR A 347 -44.94 -0.39 7.50
CA THR A 347 -45.68 0.31 8.55
C THR A 347 -44.86 1.43 9.16
N VAL A 348 -45.53 2.39 9.78
CA VAL A 348 -44.89 3.50 10.52
C VAL A 348 -45.08 3.23 12.01
N GLY A 349 -43.97 3.14 12.75
CA GLY A 349 -43.98 3.03 14.21
C GLY A 349 -44.61 1.76 14.80
N ALA A 350 -44.93 0.75 13.97
CA ALA A 350 -45.59 -0.47 14.45
C ALA A 350 -44.76 -1.18 15.54
N ALA A 351 -45.39 -1.55 16.64
CA ALA A 351 -44.70 -2.08 17.81
C ALA A 351 -44.06 -3.46 17.53
N GLU A 352 -44.80 -4.32 16.83
CA GLU A 352 -44.40 -5.66 16.39
C GLU A 352 -43.63 -5.67 15.05
N GLY A 353 -43.46 -4.51 14.42
CA GLY A 353 -42.69 -4.37 13.19
C GLY A 353 -41.18 -4.46 13.43
N GLU A 354 -40.49 -5.20 12.57
CA GLU A 354 -39.04 -5.27 12.52
C GLU A 354 -38.46 -3.98 11.92
N GLU A 355 -37.30 -3.57 12.43
CA GLU A 355 -36.63 -2.38 11.91
C GLU A 355 -36.15 -2.60 10.47
N LEU A 356 -36.38 -1.58 9.63
CA LEU A 356 -35.87 -1.53 8.28
C LEU A 356 -34.68 -0.57 8.21
N LEU A 357 -33.50 -1.13 8.01
CA LEU A 357 -32.31 -0.36 7.67
C LEU A 357 -32.06 -0.43 6.18
N VAL A 358 -31.64 0.69 5.60
CA VAL A 358 -31.50 0.85 4.16
C VAL A 358 -30.22 1.57 3.78
N ARG A 359 -29.87 1.47 2.50
CA ARG A 359 -29.02 2.43 1.81
C ARG A 359 -29.61 2.75 0.45
N LEU A 360 -29.21 3.87 -0.13
CA LEU A 360 -29.66 4.25 -1.46
C LEU A 360 -28.61 3.87 -2.51
N VAL A 361 -29.08 3.26 -3.59
CA VAL A 361 -28.25 2.84 -4.72
C VAL A 361 -28.62 3.69 -5.92
N PRO A 362 -27.76 4.63 -6.36
CA PRO A 362 -28.05 5.42 -7.54
C PRO A 362 -27.97 4.56 -8.80
N MET A 363 -28.77 4.92 -9.79
CA MET A 363 -28.60 4.42 -11.15
C MET A 363 -27.87 5.47 -11.99
N ASN A 364 -27.22 5.01 -13.06
CA ASN A 364 -26.79 5.89 -14.15
C ASN A 364 -25.77 6.96 -13.74
N ILE A 365 -24.81 6.62 -12.88
CA ILE A 365 -23.66 7.48 -12.56
C ILE A 365 -22.40 6.84 -13.13
N ASP A 366 -21.68 7.58 -13.95
CA ASP A 366 -20.31 7.26 -14.33
C ASP A 366 -19.33 7.91 -13.36
N TRP A 367 -18.34 7.13 -12.94
CA TRP A 367 -17.30 7.57 -12.01
C TRP A 367 -15.96 7.71 -12.74
N GLU A 368 -15.25 8.77 -12.40
CA GLU A 368 -13.86 9.01 -12.80
C GLU A 368 -13.01 9.12 -11.54
N VAL A 369 -11.93 8.35 -11.50
CA VAL A 369 -11.00 8.31 -10.36
C VAL A 369 -9.62 8.66 -10.88
N GLN A 370 -9.04 9.71 -10.31
CA GLN A 370 -7.73 10.21 -10.68
C GLN A 370 -6.79 10.13 -9.47
N GLU A 371 -5.62 9.51 -9.64
CA GLU A 371 -4.54 9.56 -8.66
C GLU A 371 -4.01 10.99 -8.51
N ILE A 372 -3.83 11.42 -7.26
CA ILE A 372 -3.17 12.68 -6.96
C ILE A 372 -1.71 12.39 -6.60
N GLU A 373 -1.51 11.71 -5.47
CA GLU A 373 -0.18 11.44 -4.89
C GLU A 373 -0.27 10.37 -3.81
N THR A 374 0.88 9.76 -3.50
CA THR A 374 1.03 8.87 -2.35
C THR A 374 1.66 9.65 -1.20
N HIS A 375 1.05 9.58 -0.01
CA HIS A 375 1.63 10.08 1.24
C HIS A 375 2.01 8.91 2.14
N TYR A 376 3.04 9.07 2.95
CA TYR A 376 3.48 8.04 3.88
C TYR A 376 4.18 8.63 5.08
N LEU A 377 4.16 7.87 6.17
CA LEU A 377 4.97 8.17 7.34
C LEU A 377 6.35 7.58 7.12
N GLU A 378 7.40 8.35 7.47
CA GLU A 378 8.76 7.83 7.50
C GLU A 378 8.82 6.57 8.37
N PRO A 379 9.37 5.45 7.88
CA PRO A 379 9.41 4.23 8.66
C PRO A 379 10.34 4.37 9.86
N LEU A 380 9.98 3.71 10.95
CA LEU A 380 10.92 3.42 12.03
C LEU A 380 11.82 2.28 11.56
N LEU A 381 13.13 2.50 11.54
CA LEU A 381 14.07 1.53 11.01
C LEU A 381 14.50 0.54 12.10
N PRO A 382 14.55 -0.77 11.82
CA PRO A 382 15.17 -1.72 12.74
C PRO A 382 16.68 -1.47 12.83
N ALA A 383 17.36 -2.16 13.75
CA ALA A 383 18.82 -2.15 13.76
C ALA A 383 19.37 -2.66 12.43
N ALA A 384 20.38 -1.99 11.89
CA ALA A 384 21.07 -2.44 10.68
C ALA A 384 21.79 -3.76 10.97
N GLN A 385 21.66 -4.73 10.07
CA GLN A 385 22.36 -6.00 10.15
C GLN A 385 23.63 -5.95 9.31
N ASN A 386 24.76 -6.32 9.89
CA ASN A 386 26.03 -6.42 9.16
C ASN A 386 26.17 -7.79 8.49
N GLY A 387 26.99 -7.83 7.44
CA GLY A 387 27.45 -9.06 6.85
C GLY A 387 28.60 -8.85 5.88
N PHE A 388 29.29 -9.93 5.53
CA PHE A 388 30.41 -9.92 4.59
C PHE A 388 30.15 -10.89 3.44
N SER A 389 30.44 -10.45 2.21
CA SER A 389 30.52 -11.31 1.03
C SER A 389 31.95 -11.81 0.79
N TYR A 390 32.94 -11.03 1.22
CA TYR A 390 34.35 -11.39 1.28
C TYR A 390 34.98 -10.64 2.44
N ASN A 391 35.87 -11.27 3.21
CA ASN A 391 36.53 -10.63 4.34
C ASN A 391 37.77 -11.42 4.77
N SER A 392 38.93 -11.03 4.25
CA SER A 392 40.19 -11.70 4.57
C SER A 392 41.35 -10.72 4.60
N THR A 393 42.38 -11.07 5.37
CA THR A 393 43.70 -10.47 5.28
C THR A 393 44.60 -11.37 4.44
N LEU A 394 44.97 -10.90 3.24
CA LEU A 394 45.86 -11.58 2.31
C LEU A 394 47.32 -11.31 2.68
N ILE A 395 48.09 -12.33 3.03
CA ILE A 395 49.48 -12.17 3.50
C ILE A 395 50.44 -12.76 2.49
N ASN A 396 51.47 -11.99 2.10
CA ASN A 396 52.56 -12.44 1.25
C ASN A 396 53.90 -12.31 1.96
N CYS A 397 54.39 -13.42 2.53
CA CYS A 397 55.73 -13.49 3.12
C CYS A 397 56.84 -13.89 2.13
N GLY A 398 56.50 -14.03 0.84
CA GLY A 398 57.45 -14.33 -0.24
C GLY A 398 58.29 -13.12 -0.65
N SER A 399 59.27 -13.36 -1.52
CA SER A 399 60.23 -12.36 -2.03
C SER A 399 59.74 -11.55 -3.23
N GLY A 400 58.60 -11.93 -3.84
CA GLY A 400 57.98 -11.26 -4.99
C GLY A 400 56.56 -10.80 -4.68
N SER A 401 56.01 -9.88 -5.48
CA SER A 401 54.60 -9.50 -5.38
C SER A 401 53.73 -10.60 -5.98
N LEU A 402 52.62 -10.92 -5.31
CA LEU A 402 51.69 -11.96 -5.71
C LEU A 402 50.34 -11.35 -6.03
N LYS A 403 49.52 -12.07 -6.78
CA LYS A 403 48.18 -11.63 -7.12
C LYS A 403 47.15 -12.68 -6.77
N GLN A 404 46.01 -12.25 -6.27
CA GLN A 404 44.87 -13.10 -5.98
C GLN A 404 43.58 -12.43 -6.42
N THR A 405 42.69 -13.20 -7.05
CA THR A 405 41.34 -12.73 -7.35
C THR A 405 40.46 -12.98 -6.14
N ILE A 406 39.73 -11.94 -5.72
CA ILE A 406 38.82 -11.97 -4.57
C ILE A 406 37.45 -11.39 -4.94
N GLY A 407 36.48 -11.63 -4.06
CA GLY A 407 35.10 -11.14 -4.20
C GLY A 407 34.27 -12.04 -5.10
N GLU A 408 32.95 -11.91 -4.98
CA GLU A 408 31.96 -12.60 -5.82
C GLU A 408 30.83 -11.62 -6.12
N LYS A 409 30.21 -11.72 -7.30
CA LYS A 409 29.02 -10.94 -7.62
C LYS A 409 27.82 -11.48 -6.84
N LYS A 410 27.10 -10.60 -6.15
CA LYS A 410 25.90 -10.95 -5.39
C LYS A 410 24.68 -10.26 -5.98
N ASN A 411 23.71 -11.03 -6.45
CA ASN A 411 22.41 -10.50 -6.84
C ASN A 411 21.47 -10.55 -5.65
N VAL A 412 20.87 -9.42 -5.33
CA VAL A 412 19.91 -9.29 -4.25
C VAL A 412 18.61 -8.76 -4.83
N GLU A 413 17.51 -9.41 -4.46
CA GLU A 413 16.16 -8.98 -4.84
C GLU A 413 15.48 -8.40 -3.61
N THR A 414 14.92 -7.21 -3.76
CA THR A 414 14.02 -6.56 -2.79
C THR A 414 12.60 -6.73 -3.30
N THR A 415 11.76 -7.37 -2.50
CA THR A 415 10.32 -7.50 -2.70
C THR A 415 9.61 -6.43 -1.88
N THR A 416 8.82 -5.59 -2.55
CA THR A 416 7.90 -4.67 -1.88
C THR A 416 6.48 -5.19 -2.04
N THR A 417 5.80 -5.42 -0.91
CA THR A 417 4.40 -5.84 -0.87
C THR A 417 3.54 -4.73 -0.29
N VAL A 418 2.45 -4.40 -0.97
CA VAL A 418 1.47 -3.41 -0.50
C VAL A 418 0.17 -4.14 -0.14
N GLY A 419 -0.16 -4.13 1.15
CA GLY A 419 -1.43 -4.64 1.68
C GLY A 419 -2.38 -3.49 1.99
N TRP A 420 -3.50 -3.40 1.27
CA TRP A 420 -4.54 -2.41 1.54
C TRP A 420 -5.37 -2.80 2.76
N GLU A 421 -5.65 -1.83 3.62
CA GLU A 421 -6.43 -2.03 4.84
C GLU A 421 -7.83 -1.42 4.75
N GLU A 422 -8.07 -0.53 3.78
CA GLU A 422 -9.35 0.15 3.57
C GLU A 422 -9.94 -0.20 2.20
N SER A 423 -11.27 -0.14 2.10
CA SER A 423 -11.99 -0.47 0.85
C SER A 423 -12.46 0.75 0.07
N PHE A 424 -12.53 0.63 -1.26
CA PHE A 424 -12.97 1.70 -2.16
C PHE A 424 -13.94 1.12 -3.18
N SER A 425 -15.23 1.31 -2.92
CA SER A 425 -16.31 0.82 -3.75
C SER A 425 -17.24 1.96 -4.16
N PHE A 426 -17.66 1.93 -5.42
CA PHE A 426 -18.76 2.74 -5.91
C PHE A 426 -19.77 1.85 -6.62
N MET A 427 -21.04 2.15 -6.39
CA MET A 427 -22.13 1.67 -7.22
C MET A 427 -22.15 2.47 -8.53
N SER A 428 -21.97 1.78 -9.65
CA SER A 428 -22.07 2.31 -11.02
C SER A 428 -22.94 1.41 -11.89
N SER A 429 -23.50 2.00 -12.94
CA SER A 429 -24.14 1.24 -14.01
C SER A 429 -23.17 0.71 -15.06
N SER A 430 -21.91 1.15 -15.01
CA SER A 430 -20.83 0.78 -15.92
C SER A 430 -19.63 0.24 -15.14
N THR A 431 -18.91 -0.70 -15.73
CA THR A 431 -17.65 -1.22 -15.17
C THR A 431 -16.51 -0.30 -15.58
N ALA A 432 -15.94 0.44 -14.63
CA ALA A 432 -14.74 1.25 -14.85
C ALA A 432 -13.58 0.68 -14.03
N SER A 433 -12.55 0.15 -14.70
CA SER A 433 -11.32 -0.33 -14.08
C SER A 433 -10.25 0.76 -14.03
N THR A 434 -9.79 1.14 -12.85
CA THR A 434 -8.60 1.98 -12.65
C THR A 434 -7.56 1.26 -11.77
N SER A 435 -6.28 1.53 -12.03
CA SER A 435 -5.13 0.92 -11.35
C SER A 435 -4.26 1.94 -10.64
N LEU A 436 -4.22 1.85 -9.30
CA LEU A 436 -3.48 2.78 -8.43
C LEU A 436 -2.01 2.38 -8.27
N THR A 437 -1.06 3.19 -8.78
CA THR A 437 0.38 2.92 -8.64
C THR A 437 0.95 3.59 -7.40
N LEU A 438 1.79 2.89 -6.63
CA LEU A 438 2.40 3.43 -5.41
C LEU A 438 3.92 3.65 -5.60
N GLY A 439 4.35 4.91 -5.47
CA GLY A 439 5.78 5.26 -5.40
C GLY A 439 6.20 5.48 -3.95
N LEU A 440 7.27 4.84 -3.50
CA LEU A 440 7.74 4.94 -2.11
C LEU A 440 9.26 5.18 -2.06
N GLU A 441 9.69 6.24 -1.36
CA GLU A 441 11.11 6.48 -1.09
C GLU A 441 11.37 6.43 0.42
N VAL A 442 12.32 5.59 0.84
CA VAL A 442 12.73 5.41 2.23
C VAL A 442 14.19 5.80 2.39
N GLU A 443 14.50 6.68 3.33
CA GLU A 443 15.88 6.97 3.71
C GLU A 443 16.33 6.06 4.85
N GLY A 444 17.58 5.59 4.81
CA GLY A 444 18.19 4.81 5.88
C GLY A 444 19.67 5.05 6.04
N LYS A 445 20.19 4.85 7.25
CA LYS A 445 21.62 5.05 7.57
C LYS A 445 22.39 3.74 7.41
N PHE A 446 23.43 3.73 6.59
CA PHE A 446 24.31 2.57 6.36
C PHE A 446 25.76 3.00 6.54
N PHE A 447 26.54 2.24 7.31
CA PHE A 447 27.96 2.51 7.57
C PHE A 447 28.20 3.95 8.07
N GLY A 448 27.35 4.43 8.98
CA GLY A 448 27.40 5.81 9.51
C GLY A 448 26.89 6.91 8.58
N ASN A 449 26.54 6.59 7.33
CA ASN A 449 26.13 7.56 6.31
C ASN A 449 24.65 7.41 5.93
N GLY A 450 23.94 8.51 5.71
CA GLY A 450 22.59 8.49 5.16
C GLY A 450 22.57 8.07 3.69
N ALA A 451 21.61 7.25 3.30
CA ALA A 451 21.34 6.87 1.92
C ALA A 451 19.83 6.78 1.68
N THR A 452 19.35 7.39 0.60
CA THR A 452 17.96 7.28 0.15
C THR A 452 17.78 6.04 -0.73
N TYR A 453 16.70 5.32 -0.51
CA TYR A 453 16.27 4.15 -1.28
C TYR A 453 14.90 4.43 -1.87
N SER A 454 14.82 4.55 -3.19
CA SER A 454 13.56 4.59 -3.90
C SER A 454 13.11 3.15 -4.21
N ALA A 455 11.97 2.75 -3.70
CA ALA A 455 11.29 1.51 -4.07
C ALA A 455 9.98 1.86 -4.79
N GLU A 456 9.94 1.65 -6.10
CA GLU A 456 8.67 1.72 -6.83
C GLU A 456 7.95 0.38 -6.72
N ALA A 457 6.78 0.37 -6.09
CA ALA A 457 5.91 -0.78 -6.06
C ALA A 457 4.67 -0.45 -6.89
N THR A 458 4.66 -0.88 -8.15
CA THR A 458 3.44 -0.79 -8.96
C THR A 458 2.41 -1.77 -8.42
N ALA A 459 1.55 -1.28 -7.54
CA ALA A 459 0.24 -1.87 -7.36
C ALA A 459 -0.57 -1.58 -8.62
N SER A 460 -1.16 -2.63 -9.22
CA SER A 460 -2.16 -2.45 -10.26
C SER A 460 -3.49 -2.92 -9.70
N THR A 461 -4.25 -1.99 -9.14
CA THR A 461 -5.59 -2.29 -8.63
C THR A 461 -6.59 -2.37 -9.81
N GLN A 462 -7.69 -3.08 -9.63
CA GLN A 462 -8.86 -2.95 -10.51
C GLN A 462 -10.05 -2.56 -9.64
N VAL A 463 -10.34 -1.26 -9.53
CA VAL A 463 -11.64 -0.84 -8.98
C VAL A 463 -12.69 -1.36 -9.96
N THR A 464 -13.62 -2.21 -9.54
CA THR A 464 -14.72 -2.69 -10.40
C THR A 464 -16.01 -2.19 -9.78
N THR A 465 -16.82 -1.47 -10.57
CA THR A 465 -17.95 -0.67 -10.04
C THR A 465 -19.34 -1.21 -10.40
N GLN A 466 -19.47 -2.47 -10.85
CA GLN A 466 -20.77 -2.97 -11.30
C GLN A 466 -21.75 -3.16 -10.14
N PHE A 467 -23.02 -2.79 -10.38
CA PHE A 467 -24.19 -3.00 -9.52
C PHE A 467 -24.06 -4.17 -8.55
N ALA A 468 -23.81 -3.84 -7.28
CA ALA A 468 -24.00 -4.66 -6.09
C ALA A 468 -23.67 -6.16 -6.26
N THR A 469 -22.40 -6.54 -6.04
CA THR A 469 -22.12 -7.86 -5.43
C THR A 469 -20.70 -8.04 -4.90
N GLU A 470 -19.73 -7.22 -5.31
CA GLU A 470 -18.35 -7.39 -4.85
C GLU A 470 -17.82 -6.06 -4.31
N ASN A 471 -17.56 -6.01 -3.00
CA ASN A 471 -16.60 -5.01 -2.48
C ASN A 471 -15.31 -5.19 -3.28
N SER A 472 -14.60 -4.10 -3.59
CA SER A 472 -13.27 -4.19 -4.18
C SER A 472 -12.42 -5.12 -3.31
N VAL A 473 -12.17 -6.34 -3.77
CA VAL A 473 -11.23 -7.26 -3.12
C VAL A 473 -9.86 -6.75 -3.53
N TRP A 474 -9.22 -6.00 -2.65
CA TRP A 474 -7.86 -5.55 -2.89
C TRP A 474 -6.95 -6.77 -2.85
N SER A 475 -6.44 -7.19 -4.00
CA SER A 475 -5.33 -8.13 -4.04
C SER A 475 -4.08 -7.43 -3.51
N GLU A 476 -3.29 -8.14 -2.71
CA GLU A 476 -1.92 -7.72 -2.39
C GLU A 476 -1.17 -7.44 -3.69
N ALA A 477 -0.55 -6.27 -3.76
CA ALA A 477 0.31 -5.92 -4.86
C ALA A 477 1.76 -6.20 -4.48
N THR A 478 2.52 -6.80 -5.39
CA THR A 478 3.93 -7.11 -5.15
C THR A 478 4.79 -6.59 -6.31
N GLY A 479 5.79 -5.78 -5.97
CA GLY A 479 6.87 -5.35 -6.87
C GLY A 479 8.19 -5.98 -6.47
N LYS A 480 9.07 -6.22 -7.44
CA LYS A 480 10.43 -6.75 -7.20
C LYS A 480 11.45 -5.89 -7.91
N THR A 481 12.50 -5.52 -7.19
CA THR A 481 13.66 -4.80 -7.72
C THR A 481 14.89 -5.64 -7.45
N SER A 482 15.73 -5.85 -8.46
CA SER A 482 16.99 -6.58 -8.31
C SER A 482 18.18 -5.64 -8.47
N GLU A 483 19.12 -5.73 -7.56
CA GLU A 483 20.41 -5.04 -7.64
C GLU A 483 21.57 -6.05 -7.56
N THR A 484 22.59 -5.83 -8.39
CA THR A 484 23.83 -6.60 -8.36
C THR A 484 24.88 -5.81 -7.58
N PHE A 485 25.41 -6.40 -6.52
CA PHE A 485 26.46 -5.86 -5.69
C PHE A 485 27.76 -6.65 -5.85
N PHE A 486 28.87 -5.99 -5.54
CA PHE A 486 30.23 -6.52 -5.60
C PHE A 486 30.66 -7.00 -6.99
N SER A 487 31.98 -7.22 -7.13
CA SER A 487 32.56 -7.79 -8.33
C SER A 487 33.87 -8.47 -7.99
N GLU A 488 34.19 -9.53 -8.73
CA GLU A 488 35.53 -10.11 -8.73
C GLU A 488 36.56 -9.05 -9.11
N ARG A 489 37.65 -8.99 -8.34
CA ARG A 489 38.79 -8.08 -8.59
C ARG A 489 40.11 -8.77 -8.25
N GLU A 490 41.15 -8.44 -9.01
CA GLU A 490 42.51 -8.92 -8.75
C GLU A 490 43.22 -7.96 -7.79
N ILE A 491 43.68 -8.48 -6.65
CA ILE A 491 44.45 -7.75 -5.65
C ILE A 491 45.91 -8.17 -5.75
N THR A 492 46.80 -7.18 -5.79
CA THR A 492 48.25 -7.41 -5.73
C THR A 492 48.72 -7.25 -4.29
N VAL A 493 49.34 -8.27 -3.72
CA VAL A 493 49.92 -8.27 -2.38
C VAL A 493 51.45 -8.13 -2.51
N PRO A 494 52.04 -7.00 -2.11
CA PRO A 494 53.49 -6.78 -2.20
C PRO A 494 54.28 -7.82 -1.40
N SER A 495 55.56 -8.01 -1.77
CA SER A 495 56.47 -8.87 -1.02
C SER A 495 56.59 -8.41 0.45
N LYS A 496 56.55 -9.37 1.39
CA LYS A 496 56.63 -9.14 2.84
C LYS A 496 55.57 -8.16 3.36
N SER A 497 54.42 -8.10 2.69
CA SER A 497 53.30 -7.24 3.04
C SER A 497 52.00 -8.04 3.16
N ALA A 498 50.97 -7.42 3.70
CA ALA A 498 49.62 -7.95 3.76
C ALA A 498 48.61 -6.91 3.31
N VAL A 499 47.53 -7.37 2.70
CA VAL A 499 46.43 -6.53 2.24
C VAL A 499 45.16 -7.07 2.85
N GLN A 500 44.52 -6.26 3.68
CA GLN A 500 43.18 -6.54 4.18
C GLN A 500 42.16 -6.07 3.15
N ALA A 501 41.30 -6.97 2.71
CA ALA A 501 40.26 -6.66 1.76
C ALA A 501 38.92 -7.25 2.23
N TYR A 502 37.88 -6.42 2.18
CA TYR A 502 36.54 -6.85 2.55
C TYR A 502 35.49 -6.26 1.61
N ASP A 503 34.40 -7.00 1.48
CA ASP A 503 33.16 -6.68 0.79
C ASP A 503 32.04 -6.81 1.82
N ALA A 504 31.80 -5.73 2.57
CA ALA A 504 30.79 -5.65 3.61
C ALA A 504 29.45 -5.22 3.02
N PHE A 505 28.36 -5.69 3.62
CA PHE A 505 27.03 -5.16 3.37
C PHE A 505 26.30 -4.91 4.69
N GLN A 506 25.39 -3.96 4.66
CA GLN A 506 24.41 -3.75 5.71
C GLN A 506 23.00 -3.92 5.14
N SER A 507 22.07 -4.39 5.96
CA SER A 507 20.67 -4.53 5.56
C SER A 507 19.67 -4.14 6.63
N TYR A 508 18.50 -3.71 6.18
CA TYR A 508 17.29 -3.61 6.97
C TYR A 508 16.29 -4.63 6.48
N ASP A 509 15.70 -5.36 7.41
CA ASP A 509 14.73 -6.41 7.10
C ASP A 509 13.33 -5.93 7.49
N ASN A 510 12.33 -6.29 6.68
CA ASN A 510 10.91 -6.10 7.01
C ASN A 510 10.56 -4.65 7.40
N ILE A 511 11.01 -3.69 6.59
CA ILE A 511 10.66 -2.28 6.78
C ILE A 511 9.17 -2.13 6.46
N LYS A 512 8.39 -1.66 7.44
CA LYS A 512 6.97 -1.35 7.27
C LYS A 512 6.75 0.14 7.18
N VAL A 513 5.99 0.54 6.17
CA VAL A 513 5.62 1.93 5.92
C VAL A 513 4.11 2.05 5.92
N ASN A 514 3.58 2.96 6.74
CA ASN A 514 2.17 3.33 6.69
C ASN A 514 1.96 4.29 5.52
N VAL A 515 1.17 3.87 4.54
CA VAL A 515 0.94 4.61 3.29
C VAL A 515 -0.53 4.98 3.18
N VAL A 516 -0.80 6.14 2.60
CA VAL A 516 -2.13 6.49 2.10
C VAL A 516 -2.04 6.94 0.65
N GLN A 517 -2.92 6.40 -0.18
CA GLN A 517 -3.09 6.86 -1.54
C GLN A 517 -4.19 7.89 -1.59
N ARG A 518 -3.88 9.07 -2.13
CA ARG A 518 -4.83 10.15 -2.32
C ARG A 518 -5.38 10.10 -3.74
N VAL A 519 -6.71 10.13 -3.84
CA VAL A 519 -7.42 10.09 -5.12
C VAL A 519 -8.49 11.18 -5.18
N GLN A 520 -8.66 11.76 -6.36
CA GLN A 520 -9.77 12.64 -6.68
C GLN A 520 -10.85 11.84 -7.41
N VAL A 521 -12.10 12.01 -6.98
CA VAL A 521 -13.24 11.30 -7.53
C VAL A 521 -14.25 12.29 -8.07
N ARG A 522 -14.69 12.04 -9.30
CA ARG A 522 -15.72 12.80 -10.00
C ARG A 522 -16.84 11.86 -10.42
N GLY A 523 -18.07 12.36 -10.37
CA GLY A 523 -19.24 11.63 -10.82
C GLY A 523 -19.99 12.41 -11.89
N ARG A 524 -20.59 11.71 -12.86
CA ARG A 524 -21.46 12.30 -13.87
C ARG A 524 -22.73 11.47 -14.04
N ASN A 525 -23.88 12.12 -14.03
CA ASN A 525 -25.15 11.46 -14.33
C ASN A 525 -25.27 11.20 -15.85
N GLN A 526 -25.51 9.97 -16.25
CA GLN A 526 -25.61 9.55 -17.66
C GLN A 526 -26.87 10.07 -18.36
N ILE A 527 -27.97 10.28 -17.64
CA ILE A 527 -29.25 10.71 -18.20
C ILE A 527 -29.18 12.16 -18.70
N ASN A 528 -28.59 13.04 -17.89
CA ASN A 528 -28.56 14.48 -18.16
C ASN A 528 -27.16 15.05 -18.41
N ASN A 529 -26.13 14.20 -18.34
CA ASN A 529 -24.71 14.54 -18.53
C ASN A 529 -24.17 15.61 -17.55
N ARG A 530 -24.86 15.86 -16.42
CA ARG A 530 -24.43 16.84 -15.41
C ARG A 530 -23.42 16.22 -14.45
N ALA A 531 -22.39 16.99 -14.13
CA ALA A 531 -21.44 16.64 -13.08
C ALA A 531 -22.16 16.66 -11.73
N LEU A 532 -21.83 15.71 -10.86
CA LEU A 532 -22.24 15.72 -9.47
C LEU A 532 -21.44 16.79 -8.72
N SER A 533 -22.09 17.42 -7.74
CA SER A 533 -21.40 18.24 -6.75
C SER A 533 -20.56 17.38 -5.80
N GLY A 534 -19.58 17.99 -5.14
CA GLY A 534 -18.79 17.28 -4.13
C GLY A 534 -19.64 16.66 -3.01
N ASP A 535 -20.65 17.38 -2.51
CA ASP A 535 -21.54 16.87 -1.44
C ASP A 535 -22.36 15.66 -1.90
N GLN A 536 -22.78 15.64 -3.16
CA GLN A 536 -23.45 14.48 -3.76
C GLN A 536 -22.50 13.28 -3.84
N ILE A 537 -21.24 13.50 -4.22
CA ILE A 537 -20.21 12.46 -4.27
C ILE A 537 -19.92 11.92 -2.86
N ALA A 538 -19.75 12.80 -1.88
CA ALA A 538 -19.54 12.42 -0.48
C ALA A 538 -20.72 11.59 0.07
N THR A 539 -21.94 12.01 -0.23
CA THR A 539 -23.16 11.25 0.12
C THR A 539 -23.13 9.85 -0.50
N GLN A 540 -22.67 9.70 -1.76
CA GLN A 540 -22.53 8.37 -2.36
C GLN A 540 -21.50 7.51 -1.63
N PHE A 541 -20.33 8.04 -1.27
CA PHE A 541 -19.35 7.29 -0.47
C PHE A 541 -19.96 6.76 0.84
N HIS A 542 -20.72 7.59 1.55
CA HIS A 542 -21.38 7.19 2.79
C HIS A 542 -22.45 6.12 2.57
N PHE A 543 -23.23 6.16 1.49
CA PHE A 543 -24.15 5.07 1.15
C PHE A 543 -23.42 3.77 0.81
N ASN A 544 -22.27 3.85 0.15
CA ASN A 544 -21.49 2.67 -0.24
C ASN A 544 -20.78 2.00 0.94
N GLY A 545 -20.75 2.62 2.12
CA GLY A 545 -19.98 2.11 3.26
C GLY A 545 -18.48 2.27 3.05
N PHE A 546 -18.07 3.34 2.34
CA PHE A 546 -16.67 3.64 2.11
C PHE A 546 -15.89 3.72 3.41
N ASP A 547 -14.79 2.98 3.50
CA ASP A 547 -14.03 2.81 4.74
C ASP A 547 -12.72 3.63 4.76
N GLY A 548 -12.46 4.43 3.73
CA GLY A 548 -11.40 5.43 3.76
C GLY A 548 -11.87 6.76 4.35
N VAL A 549 -11.11 7.83 4.09
CA VAL A 549 -11.41 9.16 4.63
C VAL A 549 -11.68 10.15 3.49
N ILE A 550 -12.79 10.88 3.57
CA ILE A 550 -13.05 12.03 2.70
C ILE A 550 -12.26 13.21 3.28
N THR A 551 -11.19 13.60 2.59
CA THR A 551 -10.27 14.66 3.04
C THR A 551 -10.69 16.04 2.56
N ARG A 552 -11.41 16.11 1.44
CA ARG A 552 -11.89 17.37 0.89
C ARG A 552 -13.12 17.18 0.02
N ILE A 553 -14.07 18.09 0.16
CA ILE A 553 -15.23 18.21 -0.73
C ILE A 553 -15.02 19.45 -1.61
N GLY A 554 -14.89 19.23 -2.91
CA GLY A 554 -14.78 20.27 -3.93
C GLY A 554 -16.13 20.64 -4.53
N PRO A 555 -16.18 21.60 -5.48
CA PRO A 555 -17.43 21.99 -6.14
C PRO A 555 -18.07 20.84 -6.94
N ASP A 556 -17.26 20.01 -7.59
CA ASP A 556 -17.69 18.93 -8.50
C ASP A 556 -16.83 17.66 -8.37
N TYR A 557 -16.16 17.50 -7.23
CA TYR A 557 -15.30 16.37 -6.92
C TYR A 557 -15.22 16.15 -5.40
N ALA A 558 -14.77 14.97 -4.99
CA ALA A 558 -14.31 14.70 -3.63
C ALA A 558 -12.90 14.12 -3.67
N GLU A 559 -12.03 14.51 -2.74
CA GLU A 559 -10.72 13.90 -2.54
C GLU A 559 -10.80 12.96 -1.35
N VAL A 560 -10.37 11.72 -1.55
CA VAL A 560 -10.34 10.71 -0.49
C VAL A 560 -8.97 10.08 -0.36
N THR A 561 -8.71 9.52 0.82
CA THR A 561 -7.51 8.73 1.08
C THR A 561 -7.87 7.32 1.47
N ILE A 562 -7.07 6.37 0.98
CA ILE A 562 -7.20 4.95 1.26
C ILE A 562 -5.87 4.48 1.85
N ARG A 563 -5.92 3.78 2.98
CA ARG A 563 -4.75 3.31 3.71
C ARG A 563 -4.26 1.94 3.24
N ALA A 564 -2.94 1.81 3.24
CA ALA A 564 -2.22 0.57 3.04
C ALA A 564 -1.02 0.50 3.98
N VAL A 565 -0.45 -0.71 4.08
CA VAL A 565 0.87 -0.94 4.67
C VAL A 565 1.76 -1.50 3.58
N ALA A 566 2.83 -0.78 3.25
CA ALA A 566 3.89 -1.28 2.39
C ALA A 566 4.96 -1.96 3.24
N THR A 567 5.38 -3.16 2.83
CA THR A 567 6.45 -3.92 3.47
C THR A 567 7.56 -4.15 2.46
N MET A 568 8.75 -3.66 2.75
CA MET A 568 9.97 -4.04 2.03
C MET A 568 10.63 -5.20 2.77
N ASP A 569 10.72 -6.35 2.12
CA ASP A 569 11.29 -7.56 2.74
C ASP A 569 12.74 -7.32 3.18
N LYS A 570 13.52 -6.63 2.35
CA LYS A 570 14.92 -6.35 2.60
C LYS A 570 15.48 -5.20 1.77
N VAL A 571 16.18 -4.28 2.41
CA VAL A 571 16.93 -3.18 1.76
C VAL A 571 18.40 -3.31 2.14
N PHE A 572 19.30 -3.06 1.18
CA PHE A 572 20.73 -3.33 1.35
C PHE A 572 21.64 -2.22 0.84
N LYS A 573 22.81 -2.11 1.46
CA LYS A 573 23.94 -1.36 0.90
C LYS A 573 25.23 -2.14 1.04
N SER A 574 26.07 -2.07 0.01
CA SER A 574 27.42 -2.65 0.03
C SER A 574 28.51 -1.58 0.18
N LYS A 575 29.60 -1.95 0.84
CA LYS A 575 30.87 -1.22 0.89
C LYS A 575 32.02 -2.20 0.66
N SER A 576 32.91 -1.85 -0.26
CA SER A 576 34.15 -2.59 -0.52
C SER A 576 35.34 -1.73 -0.15
N ASP A 577 36.34 -2.32 0.49
CA ASP A 577 37.57 -1.63 0.84
C ASP A 577 38.78 -2.56 0.72
N VAL A 578 39.95 -1.95 0.51
CA VAL A 578 41.24 -2.63 0.38
C VAL A 578 42.30 -1.75 1.01
N GLN A 579 42.92 -2.22 2.08
CA GLN A 579 43.96 -1.49 2.79
C GLN A 579 45.20 -2.36 3.05
N GLU A 580 46.37 -1.76 2.92
CA GLU A 580 47.64 -2.43 3.26
C GLU A 580 47.80 -2.47 4.79
N VAL A 581 48.15 -3.64 5.32
CA VAL A 581 48.32 -3.90 6.75
C VAL A 581 49.66 -4.58 7.01
N ALA A 582 50.15 -4.52 8.25
CA ALA A 582 51.41 -5.15 8.61
C ALA A 582 51.30 -6.69 8.51
N ALA A 583 52.14 -7.30 7.67
CA ALA A 583 52.12 -8.74 7.41
C ALA A 583 52.50 -9.61 8.62
N ASN A 584 53.25 -9.04 9.57
CA ASN A 584 53.83 -9.73 10.72
C ASN A 584 54.38 -11.12 10.35
N CYS A 585 55.09 -11.20 9.23
CA CYS A 585 55.79 -12.40 8.78
C CYS A 585 56.82 -12.75 9.85
N GLY A 586 56.45 -13.66 10.76
CA GLY A 586 57.26 -14.02 11.93
C GLY A 586 58.70 -14.32 11.52
N GLY A 587 59.64 -13.61 12.14
CA GLY A 587 61.08 -13.85 12.05
C GLY A 587 61.58 -14.55 13.29
#